data_AF-G4ZBL3-F1
#
_entry.id   AF-G4ZBL3-F1
#
_cell.length_a   1.000
_cell.length_b   1.000
_cell.length_c   1.000
_cell.angle_alpha   90.00
_cell.angle_beta   90.00
_cell.angle_gamma   90.00
#
_symmetry.space_group_name_H-M   'P 1'
#
loop_
_entity.id
_entity.type
_entity.pdbx_description
1 polymer ?
#
loop_
_entity_poly.entity_id
_entity_poly.type
_entity_poly.pdbx_seq_one_letter_code
_entity_poly.pdbx_strand_id
1 'polypeptide(L)'
;MSSLVAISSNNLVSTSFNNQHRHSFPASANFKNVEVAIQSISMYNSQFNVDSVAYSNNIFKIEMPTAATVSTISITLKDGIYSYTDINRMIQTALVNVGACLVDLNGDNVFWIQLVENSTYYAAQLDVSSVPTALGTYTRPATGLYSATGTGLPTTGRVPRLIVDNAAFGKPIGFSVGQYPSASSTVAASFLSDLAPEVNPVSADVVRCSLVNNTFTSPPDILTVFNSQGTSAGQLIAYQPNECSWTRVNDGSYSTITITIVDQLERFIKFRDPNLLISLIFREAQK
;
A
#
# COMPACT_ATOMS: atom_id res chain seq x y z
N MET A 1 26.34 22.56 25.18
CA MET A 1 26.19 23.09 23.80
C MET A 1 25.28 22.17 23.01
N SER A 2 24.53 22.68 22.02
CA SER A 2 23.74 21.86 21.10
C SER A 2 24.30 21.96 19.68
N SER A 3 24.50 20.82 19.03
CA SER A 3 25.03 20.73 17.67
C SER A 3 23.98 20.12 16.74
N LEU A 4 23.85 20.66 15.53
CA LEU A 4 22.89 20.22 14.53
C LEU A 4 23.59 19.43 13.42
N VAL A 5 23.00 18.31 13.03
CA VAL A 5 23.41 17.52 11.87
C VAL A 5 22.21 17.38 10.94
N ALA A 6 22.34 17.88 9.71
CA ALA A 6 21.34 17.71 8.67
C ALA A 6 21.74 16.55 7.76
N ILE A 7 20.82 15.62 7.55
CA ILE A 7 20.94 14.48 6.65
C ILE A 7 19.95 14.69 5.51
N SER A 8 20.42 14.63 4.28
CA SER A 8 19.61 14.90 3.08
C SER A 8 19.68 13.76 2.07
N SER A 9 19.02 13.94 0.93
CA SER A 9 19.14 13.05 -0.25
C SER A 9 20.59 12.86 -0.72
N ASN A 10 21.50 13.81 -0.48
CA ASN A 10 22.93 13.66 -0.78
C ASN A 10 23.62 12.58 0.08
N ASN A 11 23.02 12.22 1.21
CA ASN A 11 23.50 11.18 2.12
C ASN A 11 22.87 9.83 1.82
N LEU A 12 22.04 9.71 0.77
CA LEU A 12 21.37 8.46 0.44
C LEU A 12 22.39 7.35 0.12
N VAL A 13 22.25 6.23 0.80
CA VAL A 13 22.97 5.00 0.43
C VAL A 13 22.21 4.38 -0.73
N SER A 14 22.89 4.12 -1.85
CA SER A 14 22.28 3.54 -3.04
C SER A 14 21.77 2.12 -2.75
N THR A 15 20.50 2.03 -2.35
CA THR A 15 19.75 0.79 -2.17
C THR A 15 18.52 0.83 -3.08
N SER A 16 17.86 -0.31 -3.31
CA SER A 16 16.60 -0.35 -4.08
C SER A 16 15.40 0.28 -3.35
N PHE A 17 15.57 0.71 -2.10
CA PHE A 17 14.49 1.14 -1.20
C PHE A 17 14.52 2.63 -0.84
N ASN A 18 15.64 3.33 -1.08
CA ASN A 18 15.83 4.75 -0.74
C ASN A 18 15.53 5.10 0.74
N ASN A 19 15.70 4.14 1.66
CA ASN A 19 15.31 4.27 3.07
C ASN A 19 16.50 4.38 4.03
N GLN A 20 17.72 4.39 3.51
CA GLN A 20 18.94 4.44 4.30
C GLN A 20 19.79 5.64 3.89
N HIS A 21 20.18 6.45 4.88
CA HIS A 21 21.01 7.62 4.70
C HIS A 21 22.24 7.54 5.60
N ARG A 22 23.43 7.74 5.03
CA ARG A 22 24.71 7.73 5.75
C ARG A 22 25.38 9.09 5.62
N HIS A 23 25.59 9.74 6.75
CA HIS A 23 26.36 10.97 6.84
C HIS A 23 27.75 10.67 7.38
N SER A 24 28.77 11.17 6.68
CA SER A 24 30.17 11.07 7.10
C SER A 24 30.58 12.37 7.78
N PHE A 25 31.11 12.26 9.00
CA PHE A 25 31.62 13.43 9.71
C PHE A 25 32.91 13.93 9.04
N PRO A 26 33.20 15.24 9.05
CA PRO A 26 34.44 15.80 8.49
C PRO A 26 35.71 15.24 9.13
N ALA A 27 35.63 14.91 10.41
CA ALA A 27 36.64 14.18 11.18
C ALA A 27 35.91 13.24 12.14
N SER A 28 36.61 12.22 12.67
CA SER A 28 36.02 11.27 13.61
C SER A 28 35.45 12.02 14.83
N ALA A 29 34.13 11.94 15.01
CA ALA A 29 33.43 12.61 16.08
C ALA A 29 33.50 11.75 17.35
N ASN A 30 33.98 12.33 18.44
CA ASN A 30 34.02 11.66 19.75
C ASN A 30 32.74 11.98 20.51
N PHE A 31 31.87 11.00 20.66
CA PHE A 31 30.68 11.09 21.48
C PHE A 31 31.01 10.53 22.86
N LYS A 32 30.93 11.38 23.89
CA LYS A 32 31.06 10.97 25.28
C LYS A 32 30.00 11.70 26.09
N ASN A 33 29.13 10.94 26.74
CA ASN A 33 28.01 11.50 27.48
C ASN A 33 27.14 12.43 26.62
N VAL A 34 26.79 11.99 25.40
CA VAL A 34 25.98 12.74 24.45
C VAL A 34 24.62 12.06 24.26
N GLU A 35 23.60 12.88 24.06
CA GLU A 35 22.27 12.45 23.64
C GLU A 35 21.97 13.02 22.25
N VAL A 36 21.17 12.28 21.48
CA VAL A 36 20.69 12.65 20.16
C VAL A 36 19.16 12.60 20.14
N ALA A 37 18.56 13.53 19.42
CA ALA A 37 17.12 13.53 19.13
C ALA A 37 16.86 13.97 17.69
N ILE A 38 15.67 13.64 17.19
CA ILE A 38 15.15 14.18 15.93
C ILE A 38 14.55 15.54 16.21
N GLN A 39 15.07 16.58 15.56
CA GLN A 39 14.48 17.92 15.58
C GLN A 39 13.33 18.03 14.57
N SER A 40 13.53 17.49 13.37
CA SER A 40 12.50 17.46 12.34
C SER A 40 12.80 16.43 11.25
N ILE A 41 11.76 15.93 10.60
CA ILE A 41 11.82 15.14 9.38
C ILE A 41 10.88 15.79 8.37
N SER A 42 11.37 15.97 7.14
CA SER A 42 10.59 16.47 6.02
C SER A 42 10.83 15.57 4.81
N MET A 43 9.78 14.93 4.31
CA MET A 43 9.85 14.00 3.18
C MET A 43 8.52 13.90 2.47
N TYR A 44 8.50 13.57 1.18
CA TYR A 44 7.25 13.36 0.47
C TYR A 44 6.67 11.97 0.73
N ASN A 45 5.35 11.90 0.92
CA ASN A 45 4.64 10.63 0.97
C ASN A 45 4.68 9.97 -0.41
N SER A 46 5.63 9.06 -0.57
CA SER A 46 5.90 8.34 -1.81
C SER A 46 5.84 6.82 -1.60
N GLN A 47 5.18 6.39 -0.52
CA GLN A 47 4.99 4.99 -0.17
C GLN A 47 3.78 4.44 -0.92
N PHE A 48 4.00 3.42 -1.73
CA PHE A 48 2.93 2.76 -2.47
C PHE A 48 2.27 1.70 -1.61
N ASN A 49 0.95 1.57 -1.68
CA ASN A 49 0.25 0.48 -1.01
C ASN A 49 0.17 -0.79 -1.86
N VAL A 50 0.31 -0.66 -3.19
CA VAL A 50 0.46 -1.77 -4.12
C VAL A 50 1.85 -1.72 -4.72
N ASP A 51 2.64 -2.77 -4.47
CA ASP A 51 4.02 -2.87 -4.96
C ASP A 51 4.37 -4.34 -5.22
N SER A 52 4.70 -4.64 -6.47
CA SER A 52 5.03 -6.00 -6.93
C SER A 52 6.31 -6.57 -6.30
N VAL A 53 7.21 -5.72 -5.80
CA VAL A 53 8.50 -6.14 -5.22
C VAL A 53 8.43 -6.13 -3.70
N ALA A 54 7.91 -5.06 -3.11
CA ALA A 54 7.88 -4.90 -1.65
C ALA A 54 6.81 -5.76 -0.98
N TYR A 55 5.66 -5.94 -1.64
CA TYR A 55 4.50 -6.62 -1.05
C TYR A 55 3.97 -7.77 -1.89
N SER A 56 4.33 -7.87 -3.17
CA SER A 56 3.80 -8.88 -4.10
C SER A 56 2.26 -8.88 -4.14
N ASN A 57 1.62 -7.72 -3.96
CA ASN A 57 0.17 -7.58 -3.78
C ASN A 57 -0.50 -6.91 -4.98
N ASN A 58 -0.11 -7.26 -6.20
CA ASN A 58 -0.54 -6.55 -7.41
C ASN A 58 -1.33 -7.41 -8.40
N ILE A 59 -1.64 -8.67 -8.07
CA ILE A 59 -2.36 -9.59 -8.97
C ILE A 59 -3.54 -10.21 -8.24
N PHE A 60 -4.66 -10.28 -8.94
CA PHE A 60 -5.86 -11.00 -8.54
C PHE A 60 -6.67 -11.37 -9.78
N LYS A 61 -7.77 -12.12 -9.61
CA LYS A 61 -8.58 -12.56 -10.73
C LYS A 61 -10.06 -12.34 -10.48
N ILE A 62 -10.80 -12.16 -11.56
CA ILE A 62 -12.26 -12.15 -11.56
C ILE A 62 -12.72 -13.24 -12.51
N GLU A 63 -13.64 -14.06 -12.02
CA GLU A 63 -14.34 -15.03 -12.84
C GLU A 63 -15.68 -14.44 -13.30
N MET A 64 -15.86 -14.35 -14.62
CA MET A 64 -17.06 -13.83 -15.26
C MET A 64 -17.87 -14.95 -15.91
N PRO A 65 -19.18 -15.02 -15.69
CA PRO A 65 -20.06 -15.97 -16.38
C PRO A 65 -20.13 -15.72 -17.89
N THR A 66 -20.03 -16.78 -18.70
CA THR A 66 -20.13 -16.72 -20.18
C THR A 66 -20.77 -17.99 -20.73
N ALA A 67 -21.77 -17.90 -21.61
CA ALA A 67 -22.53 -19.06 -22.09
C ALA A 67 -22.85 -20.08 -20.96
N ALA A 68 -22.56 -21.36 -21.16
CA ALA A 68 -22.75 -22.41 -20.14
C ALA A 68 -21.56 -22.55 -19.18
N THR A 69 -20.53 -21.71 -19.31
CA THR A 69 -19.25 -21.80 -18.58
C THR A 69 -18.90 -20.48 -17.90
N VAL A 70 -17.64 -20.34 -17.50
CA VAL A 70 -17.07 -19.14 -16.88
C VAL A 70 -15.73 -18.84 -17.57
N SER A 71 -15.35 -17.57 -17.58
CA SER A 71 -14.06 -17.09 -18.05
C SER A 71 -13.31 -16.41 -16.90
N THR A 72 -12.04 -16.72 -16.72
CA THR A 72 -11.21 -16.13 -15.66
C THR A 72 -10.35 -15.02 -16.24
N ILE A 73 -10.52 -13.81 -15.75
CA ILE A 73 -9.77 -12.62 -16.12
C ILE A 73 -8.73 -12.34 -15.05
N SER A 74 -7.46 -12.38 -15.43
CA SER A 74 -6.36 -11.98 -14.54
C SER A 74 -6.16 -10.47 -14.62
N ILE A 75 -6.09 -9.82 -13.47
CA ILE A 75 -5.92 -8.38 -13.33
C ILE A 75 -4.59 -8.12 -12.65
N THR A 76 -3.74 -7.33 -13.30
CA THR A 76 -2.45 -6.90 -12.76
C THR A 76 -2.49 -5.40 -12.54
N LEU A 77 -2.44 -4.99 -11.28
CA LEU A 77 -2.23 -3.60 -10.88
C LEU A 77 -0.77 -3.22 -11.13
N LYS A 78 -0.55 -1.98 -11.56
CA LYS A 78 0.81 -1.42 -11.59
C LYS A 78 1.20 -1.03 -10.16
N ASP A 79 2.49 -0.89 -9.90
CA ASP A 79 2.97 -0.32 -8.64
C ASP A 79 2.39 1.09 -8.46
N GLY A 80 1.75 1.37 -7.33
CA GLY A 80 1.09 2.65 -7.09
C GLY A 80 0.30 2.74 -5.79
N ILE A 81 -0.40 3.87 -5.64
CA ILE A 81 -1.33 4.11 -4.52
C ILE A 81 -2.75 3.93 -5.05
N TYR A 82 -3.50 3.01 -4.43
CA TYR A 82 -4.84 2.62 -4.85
C TYR A 82 -5.84 2.74 -3.71
N SER A 83 -6.92 3.48 -3.94
CA SER A 83 -8.16 3.35 -3.17
C SER A 83 -9.05 2.23 -3.73
N TYR A 84 -10.12 1.85 -3.01
CA TYR A 84 -11.13 0.92 -3.56
C TYR A 84 -11.74 1.43 -4.87
N THR A 85 -11.93 2.74 -5.01
CA THR A 85 -12.39 3.36 -6.26
C THR A 85 -11.40 3.14 -7.41
N ASP A 86 -10.09 3.24 -7.14
CA ASP A 86 -9.07 2.99 -8.16
C ASP A 86 -8.99 1.50 -8.52
N ILE A 87 -9.11 0.61 -7.54
CA ILE A 87 -9.19 -0.84 -7.77
C ILE A 87 -10.39 -1.17 -8.65
N ASN A 88 -11.57 -0.61 -8.35
CA ASN A 88 -12.76 -0.78 -9.18
C ASN A 88 -12.55 -0.26 -10.60
N ARG A 89 -11.90 0.91 -10.79
CA ARG A 89 -11.58 1.42 -12.12
C ARG A 89 -10.68 0.47 -12.90
N MET A 90 -9.72 -0.19 -12.23
CA MET A 90 -8.85 -1.19 -12.84
C MET A 90 -9.61 -2.47 -13.20
N ILE A 91 -10.53 -2.92 -12.34
CA ILE A 91 -11.46 -4.02 -12.64
C ILE A 91 -12.28 -3.70 -13.89
N GLN A 92 -12.92 -2.54 -13.90
CA GLN A 92 -13.75 -2.09 -15.02
C GLN A 92 -12.94 -2.00 -16.32
N THR A 93 -11.73 -1.44 -16.27
CA THR A 93 -10.83 -1.37 -17.43
C THR A 93 -10.48 -2.78 -17.95
N ALA A 94 -10.16 -3.71 -17.06
CA ALA A 94 -9.86 -5.10 -17.46
C ALA A 94 -11.09 -5.78 -18.08
N LEU A 95 -12.27 -5.58 -17.51
CA LEU A 95 -13.54 -6.14 -18.02
C LEU A 95 -13.92 -5.53 -19.38
N VAL A 96 -13.75 -4.23 -19.59
CA VAL A 96 -13.96 -3.58 -20.90
C VAL A 96 -13.00 -4.17 -21.94
N ASN A 97 -11.72 -4.32 -21.60
CA ASN A 97 -10.71 -4.86 -22.52
C ASN A 97 -11.01 -6.28 -22.97
N VAL A 98 -11.58 -7.12 -22.10
CA VAL A 98 -12.01 -8.48 -22.47
C VAL A 98 -13.44 -8.53 -23.02
N GLY A 99 -14.17 -7.40 -23.07
CA GLY A 99 -15.58 -7.33 -23.49
C GLY A 99 -16.55 -8.05 -22.56
N ALA A 100 -16.29 -8.02 -21.25
CA ALA A 100 -17.14 -8.57 -20.19
C ALA A 100 -18.02 -7.49 -19.52
N CYS A 101 -18.42 -6.49 -20.29
CA CYS A 101 -19.38 -5.45 -19.89
C CYS A 101 -20.50 -5.38 -20.94
N LEU A 102 -21.63 -4.76 -20.57
CA LEU A 102 -22.67 -4.37 -21.51
C LEU A 102 -22.80 -2.84 -21.49
N VAL A 103 -23.42 -2.28 -22.52
CA VAL A 103 -23.59 -0.83 -22.65
C VAL A 103 -25.08 -0.50 -22.47
N ASP A 104 -25.38 0.47 -21.59
CA ASP A 104 -26.74 0.94 -21.35
C ASP A 104 -27.24 1.88 -22.46
N LEU A 105 -28.47 2.39 -22.31
CA LEU A 105 -29.08 3.30 -23.28
C LEU A 105 -28.40 4.68 -23.35
N ASN A 106 -27.65 5.06 -22.32
CA ASN A 106 -26.90 6.31 -22.26
C ASN A 106 -25.49 6.18 -22.87
N GLY A 107 -25.07 4.94 -23.18
CA GLY A 107 -23.72 4.64 -23.65
C GLY A 107 -22.74 4.28 -22.53
N ASP A 108 -23.21 4.12 -21.30
CA ASP A 108 -22.37 3.79 -20.15
C ASP A 108 -22.15 2.28 -20.01
N ASN A 109 -20.94 1.90 -19.61
CA ASN A 109 -20.60 0.50 -19.36
C ASN A 109 -21.18 0.04 -18.01
N VAL A 110 -21.90 -1.08 -18.04
CA VAL A 110 -22.51 -1.72 -16.88
C VAL A 110 -21.64 -2.89 -16.42
N PHE A 111 -21.41 -2.96 -15.11
CA PHE A 111 -20.60 -3.97 -14.44
C PHE A 111 -21.40 -4.64 -13.32
N TRP A 112 -21.09 -5.92 -13.04
CA TRP A 112 -21.84 -6.74 -12.06
C TRP A 112 -21.02 -7.11 -10.83
N ILE A 113 -19.91 -6.41 -10.60
CA ILE A 113 -19.01 -6.61 -9.47
C ILE A 113 -18.41 -5.28 -9.06
N GLN A 114 -18.38 -5.01 -7.76
CA GLN A 114 -17.72 -3.84 -7.18
C GLN A 114 -17.21 -4.14 -5.77
N LEU A 115 -16.09 -3.54 -5.41
CA LEU A 115 -15.55 -3.51 -4.06
C LEU A 115 -15.81 -2.14 -3.44
N VAL A 116 -16.43 -2.10 -2.27
CA VAL A 116 -16.72 -0.86 -1.55
C VAL A 116 -16.21 -0.94 -0.13
N GLU A 117 -15.86 0.21 0.44
CA GLU A 117 -15.57 0.30 1.87
C GLU A 117 -16.87 0.21 2.68
N ASN A 118 -16.85 -0.53 3.79
CA ASN A 118 -17.94 -0.57 4.74
C ASN A 118 -17.42 -0.13 6.12
N SER A 119 -17.60 1.16 6.41
CA SER A 119 -17.15 1.78 7.66
C SER A 119 -17.90 1.30 8.90
N THR A 120 -19.15 0.82 8.74
CA THR A 120 -19.95 0.28 9.86
C THR A 120 -19.33 -0.99 10.42
N TYR A 121 -18.78 -1.84 9.56
CA TYR A 121 -18.17 -3.11 9.95
C TYR A 121 -16.64 -3.10 9.94
N TYR A 122 -16.01 -1.96 9.63
CA TYR A 122 -14.57 -1.86 9.41
C TYR A 122 -14.06 -2.97 8.45
N ALA A 123 -14.77 -3.15 7.34
CA ALA A 123 -14.57 -4.24 6.40
C ALA A 123 -14.62 -3.72 4.97
N ALA A 124 -14.05 -4.46 4.03
CA ALA A 124 -14.40 -4.30 2.64
C ALA A 124 -15.70 -5.08 2.35
N GLN A 125 -16.49 -4.61 1.41
CA GLN A 125 -17.68 -5.28 0.94
C GLN A 125 -17.58 -5.52 -0.55
N LEU A 126 -17.77 -6.77 -0.96
CA LEU A 126 -17.88 -7.17 -2.33
C LEU A 126 -19.37 -7.26 -2.68
N ASP A 127 -19.84 -6.36 -3.55
CA ASP A 127 -21.18 -6.48 -4.12
C ASP A 127 -21.10 -7.14 -5.48
N VAL A 128 -21.95 -8.14 -5.68
CA VAL A 128 -22.11 -8.82 -6.96
C VAL A 128 -23.58 -8.86 -7.35
N SER A 129 -23.84 -8.76 -8.64
CA SER A 129 -25.16 -8.92 -9.22
C SER A 129 -25.16 -9.95 -10.35
N SER A 130 -26.34 -10.46 -10.69
CA SER A 130 -26.46 -11.52 -11.71
C SER A 130 -26.20 -10.92 -13.09
N VAL A 131 -25.27 -11.51 -13.84
CA VAL A 131 -25.06 -11.17 -15.25
C VAL A 131 -26.28 -11.63 -16.04
N PRO A 132 -26.89 -10.76 -16.86
CA PRO A 132 -28.13 -11.08 -17.55
C PRO A 132 -27.92 -12.15 -18.62
N THR A 133 -28.93 -13.01 -18.80
CA THR A 133 -28.90 -14.07 -19.83
C THR A 133 -29.37 -13.59 -21.20
N ALA A 134 -29.98 -12.41 -21.26
CA ALA A 134 -30.44 -11.74 -22.47
C ALA A 134 -30.16 -10.24 -22.37
N LEU A 135 -30.08 -9.55 -23.50
CA LEU A 135 -29.67 -8.14 -23.55
C LEU A 135 -30.67 -7.19 -22.88
N GLY A 136 -31.98 -7.48 -22.95
CA GLY A 136 -32.99 -6.53 -22.46
C GLY A 136 -32.84 -5.17 -23.15
N THR A 137 -32.58 -4.12 -22.37
CA THR A 137 -32.33 -2.75 -22.85
C THR A 137 -30.84 -2.45 -23.13
N TYR A 138 -29.95 -3.39 -22.87
CA TYR A 138 -28.52 -3.22 -23.07
C TYR A 138 -28.09 -3.54 -24.51
N THR A 139 -26.94 -3.03 -24.91
CA THR A 139 -26.27 -3.39 -26.16
C THR A 139 -24.96 -4.13 -25.89
N ARG A 140 -24.52 -4.93 -26.87
CA ARG A 140 -23.29 -5.71 -26.78
C ARG A 140 -22.06 -4.83 -27.01
N PRO A 141 -20.92 -5.14 -26.36
CA PRO A 141 -19.65 -4.54 -26.75
C PRO A 141 -19.27 -4.99 -28.17
N ALA A 142 -18.48 -4.16 -28.85
CA ALA A 142 -18.06 -4.43 -30.23
C ALA A 142 -17.22 -5.72 -30.35
N THR A 143 -16.39 -6.01 -29.35
CA THR A 143 -15.48 -7.16 -29.31
C THR A 143 -15.45 -7.80 -27.92
N GLY A 144 -14.91 -9.01 -27.81
CA GLY A 144 -14.70 -9.70 -26.53
C GLY A 144 -15.83 -10.63 -26.11
N LEU A 145 -15.86 -11.03 -24.84
CA LEU A 145 -16.66 -12.14 -24.32
C LEU A 145 -18.16 -12.00 -24.62
N TYR A 146 -18.75 -10.83 -24.36
CA TYR A 146 -20.18 -10.57 -24.56
C TYR A 146 -20.53 -9.98 -25.93
N SER A 147 -19.55 -9.84 -26.85
CA SER A 147 -19.81 -9.43 -28.23
C SER A 147 -20.59 -10.51 -29.01
N ALA A 148 -21.10 -10.15 -30.18
CA ALA A 148 -21.81 -11.09 -31.05
C ALA A 148 -20.92 -12.22 -31.58
N THR A 149 -19.61 -11.98 -31.68
CA THR A 149 -18.61 -12.95 -32.14
C THR A 149 -17.86 -13.62 -30.98
N GLY A 150 -18.19 -13.27 -29.74
CA GLY A 150 -17.58 -13.83 -28.53
C GLY A 150 -18.30 -15.09 -28.02
N THR A 151 -17.96 -15.50 -26.81
CA THR A 151 -18.62 -16.62 -26.11
C THR A 151 -20.10 -16.34 -25.85
N GLY A 152 -20.48 -15.07 -25.73
CA GLY A 152 -21.85 -14.63 -25.51
C GLY A 152 -22.22 -14.52 -24.03
N LEU A 153 -23.45 -14.04 -23.79
CA LEU A 153 -24.02 -13.91 -22.45
C LEU A 153 -24.20 -15.30 -21.81
N PRO A 154 -24.22 -15.38 -20.47
CA PRO A 154 -24.46 -16.65 -19.79
C PRO A 154 -25.84 -17.23 -20.12
N THR A 155 -25.94 -18.56 -20.20
CA THR A 155 -27.22 -19.25 -20.44
C THR A 155 -28.08 -19.35 -19.17
N THR A 156 -27.47 -19.18 -18.00
CA THR A 156 -28.11 -19.13 -16.69
C THR A 156 -27.61 -17.90 -15.94
N GLY A 157 -28.49 -17.15 -15.28
CA GLY A 157 -28.08 -15.98 -14.50
C GLY A 157 -27.09 -16.40 -13.43
N ARG A 158 -25.88 -15.84 -13.44
CA ARG A 158 -24.81 -16.14 -12.49
C ARG A 158 -24.13 -14.85 -12.09
N VAL A 159 -23.66 -14.79 -10.86
CA VAL A 159 -22.86 -13.66 -10.37
C VAL A 159 -21.38 -13.86 -10.70
N PRO A 160 -20.61 -12.79 -10.95
CA PRO A 160 -19.15 -12.86 -10.98
C PRO A 160 -18.57 -13.33 -9.65
N ARG A 161 -17.35 -13.87 -9.69
CA ARG A 161 -16.61 -14.25 -8.47
C ARG A 161 -15.26 -13.54 -8.42
N LEU A 162 -14.97 -12.92 -7.29
CA LEU A 162 -13.61 -12.48 -6.97
C LEU A 162 -12.79 -13.72 -6.60
N ILE A 163 -11.62 -13.88 -7.19
CA ILE A 163 -10.67 -14.93 -6.85
C ILE A 163 -9.43 -14.26 -6.25
N VAL A 164 -9.20 -14.56 -4.97
CA VAL A 164 -8.00 -14.19 -4.25
C VAL A 164 -7.12 -15.44 -4.19
N ASP A 165 -6.13 -15.54 -5.07
CA ASP A 165 -5.17 -16.65 -5.11
C ASP A 165 -3.81 -16.29 -4.48
N ASN A 166 -3.69 -15.05 -4.01
CA ASN A 166 -2.50 -14.51 -3.38
C ASN A 166 -2.88 -13.80 -2.08
N ALA A 167 -2.43 -14.36 -0.95
CA ALA A 167 -2.69 -13.81 0.38
C ALA A 167 -2.19 -12.37 0.53
N ALA A 168 -1.13 -11.98 -0.19
CA ALA A 168 -0.61 -10.61 -0.12
C ALA A 168 -1.56 -9.59 -0.74
N PHE A 169 -2.26 -9.94 -1.84
CA PHE A 169 -3.33 -9.09 -2.39
C PHE A 169 -4.59 -9.11 -1.52
N GLY A 170 -4.87 -10.25 -0.88
CA GLY A 170 -5.99 -10.38 0.04
C GLY A 170 -5.98 -9.36 1.19
N LYS A 171 -4.79 -8.99 1.69
CA LYS A 171 -4.62 -8.02 2.78
C LYS A 171 -5.22 -6.63 2.50
N PRO A 172 -4.87 -5.91 1.41
CA PRO A 172 -5.49 -4.63 1.08
C PRO A 172 -7.01 -4.64 0.99
N ILE A 173 -7.59 -5.75 0.52
CA ILE A 173 -9.04 -5.87 0.32
C ILE A 173 -9.75 -6.62 1.44
N GLY A 174 -9.03 -7.10 2.46
CA GLY A 174 -9.59 -7.82 3.60
C GLY A 174 -10.14 -9.23 3.31
N PHE A 175 -9.83 -9.85 2.16
CA PHE A 175 -10.32 -11.18 1.81
C PHE A 175 -9.20 -12.22 1.90
N SER A 176 -9.43 -13.34 2.57
CA SER A 176 -8.52 -14.48 2.61
C SER A 176 -8.42 -15.19 1.26
N VAL A 177 -7.51 -16.15 1.12
CA VAL A 177 -7.32 -16.87 -0.15
C VAL A 177 -8.56 -17.74 -0.41
N GLY A 178 -9.24 -17.49 -1.53
CA GLY A 178 -10.50 -18.14 -1.83
C GLY A 178 -11.23 -17.55 -3.03
N GLN A 179 -12.46 -18.02 -3.21
CA GLN A 179 -13.40 -17.51 -4.21
C GLN A 179 -14.57 -16.87 -3.46
N TYR A 180 -15.00 -15.70 -3.90
CA TYR A 180 -16.07 -14.93 -3.29
C TYR A 180 -17.09 -14.52 -4.36
N PRO A 181 -18.31 -15.08 -4.35
CA PRO A 181 -18.80 -16.15 -3.47
C PRO A 181 -18.04 -17.49 -3.62
N SER A 182 -18.04 -18.30 -2.55
CA SER A 182 -17.35 -19.60 -2.51
C SER A 182 -18.02 -20.67 -3.39
N ALA A 183 -19.33 -20.56 -3.56
CA ALA A 183 -20.11 -21.35 -4.52
C ALA A 183 -20.66 -20.44 -5.62
N SER A 184 -20.90 -21.01 -6.80
CA SER A 184 -21.60 -20.29 -7.86
C SER A 184 -23.02 -19.94 -7.39
N SER A 185 -23.40 -18.67 -7.53
CA SER A 185 -24.71 -18.14 -7.16
C SER A 185 -25.37 -17.48 -8.37
N THR A 186 -26.70 -17.47 -8.39
CA THR A 186 -27.52 -16.79 -9.40
C THR A 186 -28.10 -15.47 -8.90
N VAL A 187 -28.00 -15.21 -7.59
CA VAL A 187 -28.65 -14.11 -6.88
C VAL A 187 -27.62 -13.08 -6.46
N ALA A 188 -27.98 -11.79 -6.63
CA ALA A 188 -27.18 -10.68 -6.16
C ALA A 188 -26.96 -10.75 -4.65
N ALA A 189 -25.75 -10.43 -4.21
CA ALA A 189 -25.37 -10.52 -2.81
C ALA A 189 -24.21 -9.57 -2.50
N SER A 190 -24.10 -9.25 -1.22
CA SER A 190 -22.99 -8.49 -0.65
C SER A 190 -22.24 -9.38 0.33
N PHE A 191 -20.92 -9.45 0.19
CA PHE A 191 -20.04 -10.25 1.04
C PHE A 191 -19.09 -9.33 1.78
N LEU A 192 -19.10 -9.39 3.10
CA LEU A 192 -18.11 -8.71 3.92
C LEU A 192 -16.79 -9.48 3.90
N SER A 193 -15.71 -8.73 4.01
CA SER A 193 -14.35 -9.23 4.11
C SER A 193 -14.16 -10.05 5.40
N ASP A 194 -13.41 -11.15 5.33
CA ASP A 194 -13.16 -12.08 6.45
C ASP A 194 -11.88 -11.74 7.24
N LEU A 195 -11.09 -10.80 6.73
CA LEU A 195 -9.95 -10.17 7.38
C LEU A 195 -10.18 -8.66 7.49
N ALA A 196 -9.51 -8.03 8.46
CA ALA A 196 -9.43 -6.58 8.53
C ALA A 196 -8.63 -6.05 7.32
N PRO A 197 -9.18 -5.10 6.54
CA PRO A 197 -8.49 -4.58 5.37
C PRO A 197 -7.28 -3.72 5.76
N GLU A 198 -6.13 -4.02 5.16
CA GLU A 198 -4.87 -3.28 5.30
C GLU A 198 -4.62 -2.43 4.03
N VAL A 199 -5.50 -1.47 3.74
CA VAL A 199 -5.44 -0.65 2.50
C VAL A 199 -4.08 0.02 2.35
N ASN A 200 -3.46 0.45 3.45
CA ASN A 200 -2.06 0.88 3.46
C ASN A 200 -1.25 -0.05 4.38
N PRO A 201 -0.23 -0.76 3.85
CA PRO A 201 0.57 -1.70 4.64
C PRO A 201 1.50 -1.01 5.65
N VAL A 202 1.74 0.29 5.52
CA VAL A 202 2.58 1.08 6.44
C VAL A 202 1.68 1.97 7.29
N SER A 203 1.64 1.72 8.59
CA SER A 203 0.90 2.55 9.55
C SER A 203 1.79 3.55 10.29
N ALA A 204 3.07 3.22 10.43
CA ALA A 204 4.08 4.05 11.07
C ALA A 204 5.47 3.79 10.48
N ASP A 205 6.28 4.85 10.47
CA ASP A 205 7.67 4.87 10.06
C ASP A 205 8.56 4.86 11.31
N VAL A 206 9.36 3.80 11.45
CA VAL A 206 10.31 3.63 12.55
C VAL A 206 11.68 4.09 12.07
N VAL A 207 12.24 5.10 12.74
CA VAL A 207 13.57 5.65 12.44
C VAL A 207 14.60 4.98 13.32
N ARG A 208 15.55 4.30 12.70
CA ARG A 208 16.68 3.63 13.35
C ARG A 208 17.96 4.41 13.14
N CYS A 209 18.81 4.45 14.15
CA CYS A 209 20.07 5.21 14.16
C CYS A 209 21.22 4.35 14.69
N SER A 210 22.30 4.23 13.89
CA SER A 210 23.46 3.40 14.23
C SER A 210 24.23 3.83 15.50
N LEU A 211 23.98 5.04 16.01
CA LEU A 211 24.66 5.58 17.19
C LEU A 211 23.93 5.28 18.51
N VAL A 212 22.68 4.83 18.44
CA VAL A 212 21.81 4.66 19.59
C VAL A 212 21.74 3.20 20.00
N ASN A 213 21.61 2.96 21.31
CA ASN A 213 21.34 1.65 21.89
C ASN A 213 20.41 1.80 23.09
N ASN A 214 19.14 1.48 22.86
CA ASN A 214 18.09 1.47 23.84
C ASN A 214 17.96 0.06 24.44
N THR A 215 18.19 -0.05 25.74
CA THR A 215 18.16 -1.33 26.47
C THR A 215 16.75 -1.91 26.63
N PHE A 216 15.71 -1.13 26.35
CA PHE A 216 14.30 -1.53 26.55
C PHE A 216 13.61 -1.98 25.26
N THR A 217 14.25 -1.86 24.10
CA THR A 217 13.65 -2.20 22.81
C THR A 217 14.49 -3.23 22.06
N SER A 218 13.81 -4.10 21.33
CA SER A 218 14.41 -4.94 20.30
C SER A 218 13.70 -4.61 18.99
N PRO A 219 14.38 -4.00 18.00
CA PRO A 219 15.81 -3.69 17.97
C PRO A 219 16.19 -2.50 18.87
N PRO A 220 17.45 -2.43 19.33
CA PRO A 220 17.88 -1.40 20.28
C PRO A 220 18.19 -0.04 19.62
N ASP A 221 18.28 0.04 18.30
CA ASP A 221 18.73 1.23 17.58
C ASP A 221 17.59 2.18 17.18
N ILE A 222 16.41 2.06 17.80
CA ILE A 222 15.25 2.91 17.53
C ILE A 222 15.49 4.32 18.12
N LEU A 223 15.40 5.34 17.25
CA LEU A 223 15.55 6.75 17.62
C LEU A 223 14.19 7.44 17.79
N THR A 224 13.26 7.25 16.85
CA THR A 224 11.91 7.81 16.93
C THR A 224 10.95 7.02 16.05
N VAL A 225 9.65 7.26 16.23
CA VAL A 225 8.58 6.73 15.38
C VAL A 225 7.68 7.88 14.99
N PHE A 226 7.30 7.95 13.72
CA PHE A 226 6.33 8.91 13.21
C PHE A 226 5.34 8.21 12.27
N ASN A 227 4.33 8.92 11.79
CA ASN A 227 3.41 8.41 10.79
C ASN A 227 3.21 9.45 9.68
N SER A 228 2.48 9.06 8.64
CA SER A 228 2.18 9.93 7.49
C SER A 228 1.26 11.10 7.82
N GLN A 229 0.73 11.23 9.05
CA GLN A 229 -0.16 12.32 9.49
C GLN A 229 -1.35 12.60 8.55
N GLY A 230 -1.89 11.55 7.90
CA GLY A 230 -3.02 11.69 6.96
C GLY A 230 -2.65 12.33 5.62
N THR A 231 -1.36 12.46 5.31
CA THR A 231 -0.91 12.95 4.00
C THR A 231 -1.28 11.98 2.89
N SER A 232 -1.73 12.53 1.77
CA SER A 232 -1.96 11.81 0.53
C SER A 232 -0.66 11.66 -0.28
N ALA A 233 -0.71 10.82 -1.32
CA ALA A 233 0.36 10.66 -2.29
C ALA A 233 0.97 12.00 -2.74
N GLY A 234 2.29 12.13 -2.67
CA GLY A 234 3.02 13.32 -3.11
C GLY A 234 2.90 14.54 -2.18
N GLN A 235 2.16 14.45 -1.07
CA GLN A 235 2.14 15.52 -0.07
C GLN A 235 3.35 15.40 0.86
N LEU A 236 3.77 16.54 1.43
CA LEU A 236 4.88 16.60 2.36
C LEU A 236 4.46 16.05 3.73
N ILE A 237 5.14 15.02 4.20
CA ILE A 237 5.16 14.59 5.59
C ILE A 237 6.14 15.48 6.33
N ALA A 238 5.62 16.26 7.28
CA ALA A 238 6.39 17.12 8.17
C ALA A 238 6.24 16.63 9.61
N TYR A 239 7.27 15.96 10.13
CA TYR A 239 7.33 15.57 11.53
C TYR A 239 8.23 16.53 12.29
N GLN A 240 7.66 17.24 13.26
CA GLN A 240 8.38 18.15 14.14
C GLN A 240 7.83 17.96 15.56
N PRO A 241 8.53 17.20 16.43
CA PRO A 241 8.02 16.95 17.77
C PRO A 241 8.07 18.23 18.60
N ASN A 242 7.01 18.47 19.39
CA ASN A 242 6.95 19.61 20.32
C ASN A 242 8.05 19.54 21.39
N GLU A 243 8.43 18.32 21.77
CA GLU A 243 9.51 18.03 22.70
C GLU A 243 10.43 16.97 22.09
N CYS A 244 11.74 17.21 22.15
CA CYS A 244 12.72 16.24 21.67
C CYS A 244 12.77 15.02 22.60
N SER A 245 12.50 13.83 22.06
CA SER A 245 12.79 12.56 22.73
C SER A 245 14.28 12.28 22.64
N TRP A 246 15.01 12.58 23.71
CA TRP A 246 16.46 12.41 23.78
C TRP A 246 16.83 10.96 24.05
N THR A 247 17.68 10.40 23.18
CA THR A 247 18.21 9.05 23.36
C THR A 247 19.72 9.10 23.48
N ARG A 248 20.26 8.31 24.42
CA ARG A 248 21.70 8.28 24.66
C ARG A 248 22.46 7.69 23.46
N VAL A 249 23.52 8.38 23.07
CA VAL A 249 24.49 7.88 22.09
C VAL A 249 25.51 7.00 22.82
N ASN A 250 25.88 5.89 22.20
CA ASN A 250 26.96 5.06 22.73
C ASN A 250 28.27 5.84 22.77
N ASP A 251 28.99 5.76 23.89
CA ASP A 251 30.28 6.42 24.04
C ASP A 251 31.29 5.80 23.07
N GLY A 252 31.94 6.63 22.25
CA GLY A 252 32.88 6.16 21.24
C GLY A 252 33.26 7.21 20.20
N SER A 253 34.21 6.85 19.35
CA SER A 253 34.64 7.67 18.20
C SER A 253 34.06 7.10 16.92
N TYR A 254 33.29 7.93 16.20
CA TYR A 254 32.55 7.51 15.01
C TYR A 254 32.89 8.41 13.82
N SER A 255 33.14 7.79 12.67
CA SER A 255 33.35 8.50 11.41
C SER A 255 32.05 8.73 10.62
N THR A 256 31.00 7.97 10.92
CA THR A 256 29.72 8.03 10.22
C THR A 256 28.53 7.83 11.16
N ILE A 257 27.38 8.34 10.74
CA ILE A 257 26.06 8.04 11.28
C ILE A 257 25.18 7.49 10.16
N THR A 258 24.48 6.39 10.42
CA THR A 258 23.51 5.81 9.48
C THR A 258 22.11 5.87 10.08
N ILE A 259 21.19 6.48 9.33
CA ILE A 259 19.75 6.46 9.60
C ILE A 259 19.09 5.48 8.65
N THR A 260 18.24 4.60 9.18
CA THR A 260 17.45 3.66 8.38
C THR A 260 15.98 3.78 8.77
N ILE A 261 15.09 3.95 7.81
CA ILE A 261 13.64 4.00 8.03
C ILE A 261 13.02 2.65 7.66
N VAL A 262 12.23 2.08 8.55
CA VAL A 262 11.54 0.79 8.40
C VAL A 262 10.08 0.91 8.81
N ASP A 263 9.25 -0.06 8.43
CA ASP A 263 7.84 -0.08 8.83
C ASP A 263 7.65 -0.60 10.27
N GLN A 264 6.40 -0.60 10.73
CA GLN A 264 6.01 -1.10 12.05
C GLN A 264 6.32 -2.59 12.28
N LEU A 265 6.64 -3.34 11.22
CA LEU A 265 7.05 -4.75 11.25
C LEU A 265 8.54 -4.92 10.93
N GLU A 266 9.31 -3.84 10.98
CA GLU A 266 10.76 -3.78 10.69
C GLU A 266 11.16 -4.14 9.25
N ARG A 267 10.20 -4.13 8.33
CA ARG A 267 10.49 -4.35 6.91
C ARG A 267 10.99 -3.05 6.29
N PHE A 268 11.87 -3.17 5.30
CA PHE A 268 12.32 -1.99 4.56
C PHE A 268 11.18 -1.39 3.76
N ILE A 269 10.94 -0.12 4.02
CA ILE A 269 10.00 0.69 3.24
C ILE A 269 10.70 1.16 1.98
N LYS A 270 9.98 1.17 0.87
CA LYS A 270 10.45 1.73 -0.39
C LYS A 270 9.93 3.15 -0.59
N PHE A 271 10.81 4.13 -0.56
CA PHE A 271 10.48 5.51 -0.92
C PHE A 271 10.74 5.74 -2.41
N ARG A 272 9.70 6.16 -3.14
CA ARG A 272 9.83 6.44 -4.58
C ARG A 272 10.46 7.81 -4.84
N ASP A 273 10.25 8.75 -3.93
CA ASP A 273 10.94 10.04 -3.94
C ASP A 273 12.12 10.00 -2.94
N PRO A 274 13.38 10.14 -3.41
CA PRO A 274 14.54 10.18 -2.53
C PRO A 274 14.72 11.53 -1.81
N ASN A 275 13.87 12.54 -2.11
CA ASN A 275 13.95 13.85 -1.48
C ASN A 275 13.46 13.80 -0.04
N LEU A 276 14.41 13.96 0.87
CA LEU A 276 14.22 13.88 2.30
C LEU A 276 15.24 14.78 3.00
N LEU A 277 14.80 15.37 4.12
CA LEU A 277 15.63 16.10 5.07
C LEU A 277 15.32 15.63 6.49
N ILE A 278 16.34 15.13 7.18
CA ILE A 278 16.28 14.77 8.60
C ILE A 278 17.25 15.68 9.35
N SER A 279 16.75 16.42 10.32
CA SER A 279 17.54 17.25 11.21
C SER A 279 17.67 16.56 12.55
N LEU A 280 18.91 16.21 12.89
CA LEU A 280 19.30 15.67 14.19
C LEU A 280 19.89 16.77 15.05
N ILE A 281 19.59 16.73 16.34
CA ILE A 281 20.19 17.59 17.34
C ILE A 281 20.92 16.74 18.38
N PHE A 282 22.13 17.16 18.71
CA PHE A 282 22.99 16.54 19.72
C PHE A 282 23.15 17.48 20.90
N ARG A 283 23.19 16.96 22.12
CA ARG A 283 23.52 17.70 23.33
C ARG A 283 24.34 16.86 24.30
N GLU A 284 25.03 17.51 25.21
CA GLU A 284 25.59 16.83 26.38
C GLU A 284 24.44 16.31 27.27
N ALA A 285 24.53 15.04 27.65
CA ALA A 285 23.56 14.42 28.54
C ALA A 285 23.57 15.12 29.90
N GLN A 286 22.38 15.43 30.40
CA GLN A 286 22.23 16.02 31.73
C GLN A 286 22.63 14.97 32.76
N LYS A 287 23.40 15.38 33.78
CA LYS A 287 23.82 14.50 34.88
C LYS A 287 22.65 14.15 35.78
#